data_AF-A0A448MIV8-F1
#
_entry.id   AF-A0A448MIV8-F1
#
_cell.length_a   1.000
_cell.length_b   1.000
_cell.length_c   1.000
_cell.angle_alpha   90.00
_cell.angle_beta   90.00
_cell.angle_gamma   90.00
#
_symmetry.space_group_name_H-M   'P 1'
#
loop_
_entity.id
_entity.type
_entity.pdbx_description
1 polymer ?
#
loop_
_entity_poly.entity_id
_entity_poly.type
_entity_poly.pdbx_seq_one_letter_code
_entity_poly.pdbx_strand_id
1 'polypeptide(L)'
;MDIFQQEATDILIEQDRVTGVVTKMGLKFRARSVILTAGTFLAGKIHIGLENYTGGRAGDPASTMLAERLRDLNLRVDRLKTGTPPRIDARTIDFDVLTKQHGDAVLPVFLLWERYRITRNKSLVISPILMIKLMR
;
A
#
# COMPACT_ATOMS: atom_id res chain seq x y z
N MET A 1 3.74 -18.38 -5.00
CA MET A 1 4.04 -16.95 -5.18
C MET A 1 5.14 -16.64 -4.22
N ASP A 2 6.26 -16.16 -4.73
CA ASP A 2 7.44 -15.85 -3.93
C ASP A 2 7.38 -14.38 -3.50
N ILE A 3 7.84 -14.10 -2.28
CA ILE A 3 7.88 -12.74 -1.72
C ILE A 3 9.34 -12.39 -1.50
N PHE A 4 9.74 -11.22 -2.01
CA PHE A 4 11.10 -10.74 -1.89
C PHE A 4 11.11 -9.26 -1.49
N GLN A 5 11.68 -8.95 -0.33
CA GLN A 5 11.71 -7.59 0.21
C GLN A 5 12.96 -6.85 -0.28
N GLN A 6 12.80 -6.05 -1.33
CA GLN A 6 13.78 -5.10 -1.81
C GLN A 6 13.11 -3.93 -2.53
N GLU A 7 13.75 -2.75 -2.51
CA GLU A 7 13.34 -1.62 -3.34
C GLU A 7 13.68 -1.91 -4.81
N ALA A 8 12.70 -1.80 -5.71
CA ALA A 8 12.93 -1.78 -7.15
C ALA A 8 13.36 -0.37 -7.56
N THR A 9 14.52 -0.26 -8.22
CA THR A 9 15.15 1.02 -8.58
C THR A 9 15.18 1.27 -10.08
N ASP A 10 15.03 0.24 -10.91
CA ASP A 10 15.06 0.34 -12.37
C ASP A 10 14.16 -0.72 -13.03
N ILE A 11 13.77 -0.46 -14.28
CA ILE A 11 13.01 -1.35 -15.15
C ILE A 11 13.89 -1.68 -16.35
N LEU A 12 14.10 -2.98 -16.58
CA LEU A 12 14.84 -3.47 -17.73
C LEU A 12 13.96 -3.38 -18.97
N ILE A 13 14.46 -2.74 -20.03
CA ILE A 13 13.77 -2.57 -21.31
C ILE A 13 14.72 -2.98 -22.42
N GLU A 14 14.26 -3.88 -23.29
CA GLU A 14 14.96 -4.33 -24.49
C GLU A 14 14.00 -4.19 -25.67
N GLN A 15 14.41 -3.46 -26.72
CA GLN A 15 13.61 -3.24 -27.93
C GLN A 15 12.17 -2.78 -27.61
N ASP A 16 12.04 -1.72 -26.78
CA ASP A 16 10.77 -1.16 -26.32
C ASP A 16 9.86 -2.10 -25.51
N ARG A 17 10.37 -3.25 -25.08
CA ARG A 17 9.65 -4.21 -24.24
C ARG A 17 10.27 -4.33 -22.87
N VAL A 18 9.44 -4.30 -21.83
CA VAL A 18 9.88 -4.61 -20.47
C VAL A 18 10.35 -6.06 -20.38
N THR A 19 11.53 -6.27 -19.79
CA THR A 19 12.14 -7.60 -19.58
C THR A 19 12.42 -7.92 -18.12
N GLY A 20 12.17 -6.99 -17.20
CA GLY A 20 12.37 -7.21 -15.77
C GLY A 20 12.53 -5.94 -14.94
N VAL A 21 13.06 -6.12 -13.73
CA VAL A 21 13.37 -5.04 -12.77
C VAL A 21 14.76 -5.22 -12.16
N VAL A 22 15.35 -4.12 -11.72
CA VAL A 22 16.57 -4.12 -10.91
C VAL A 22 16.24 -3.64 -9.51
N THR A 23 16.80 -4.29 -8.50
CA THR A 23 16.67 -3.85 -7.10
C THR A 23 17.79 -2.91 -6.70
N LYS A 24 17.63 -2.23 -5.57
CA LYS A 24 18.66 -1.39 -4.95
C LYS A 24 19.98 -2.11 -4.70
N MET A 25 19.94 -3.42 -4.44
CA MET A 25 21.13 -4.26 -4.28
C MET A 25 21.78 -4.67 -5.61
N GLY A 26 21.25 -4.21 -6.75
CA GLY A 26 21.73 -4.57 -8.09
C GLY A 26 21.24 -5.92 -8.60
N LEU A 27 20.34 -6.60 -7.89
CA LEU A 27 19.77 -7.87 -8.34
C LEU A 27 18.82 -7.63 -9.51
N LYS A 28 18.91 -8.47 -10.55
CA LYS A 28 18.07 -8.39 -11.74
C LYS A 28 17.06 -9.53 -11.75
N PHE A 29 15.78 -9.19 -11.71
CA PHE A 29 14.70 -10.15 -11.87
C PHE A 29 14.12 -10.02 -13.27
N ARG A 30 14.19 -11.10 -14.07
CA ARG A 30 13.59 -11.12 -15.40
C ARG A 30 12.12 -11.49 -15.33
N ALA A 31 11.28 -10.79 -16.09
CA ALA A 31 9.85 -11.05 -16.19
C ALA A 31 9.33 -10.63 -17.57
N ARG A 32 8.28 -11.29 -18.05
CA ARG A 32 7.59 -10.91 -19.30
C ARG A 32 6.71 -9.67 -19.15
N SER A 33 6.33 -9.35 -17.91
CA SER A 33 5.49 -8.21 -17.55
C SER A 33 5.83 -7.76 -16.14
N VAL A 34 5.73 -6.46 -15.88
CA VAL A 34 5.97 -5.84 -14.57
C VAL A 34 4.76 -4.97 -14.25
N ILE A 35 4.20 -5.14 -13.05
CA ILE A 35 3.10 -4.32 -12.55
C ILE A 35 3.67 -3.39 -11.48
N LEU A 36 3.52 -2.08 -11.68
CA LEU A 36 3.99 -1.06 -10.74
C LEU A 36 2.83 -0.61 -9.84
N THR A 37 2.97 -0.83 -8.54
CA THR A 37 1.99 -0.41 -7.53
C THR A 37 2.67 0.42 -6.43
N ALA A 38 3.45 1.43 -6.85
CA ALA A 38 4.31 2.19 -5.95
C ALA A 38 3.56 3.14 -5.00
N GLY A 39 2.25 3.31 -5.15
CA GLY A 39 1.44 4.16 -4.25
C GLY A 39 1.99 5.57 -4.13
N THR A 40 2.14 6.07 -2.90
CA THR A 40 2.64 7.41 -2.59
C THR A 40 4.18 7.51 -2.56
N PHE A 41 4.91 6.46 -2.93
CA PHE A 41 6.36 6.40 -2.76
C PHE A 41 7.17 7.04 -3.89
N LEU A 42 6.67 7.04 -5.14
CA LEU A 42 7.41 7.58 -6.29
C LEU A 42 7.69 9.07 -6.13
N ALA A 43 8.97 9.43 -5.94
CA ALA A 43 9.40 10.80 -5.64
C ALA A 43 8.50 11.52 -4.60
N GLY A 44 8.06 10.74 -3.60
CA GLY A 44 7.15 11.17 -2.55
C GLY A 44 7.73 12.31 -1.72
N LYS A 45 6.86 13.25 -1.34
CA LYS A 45 7.22 14.41 -0.54
C LYS A 45 6.18 14.62 0.54
N ILE A 46 6.61 14.71 1.78
CA ILE A 46 5.77 15.00 2.93
C ILE A 46 5.81 16.50 3.19
N HIS A 47 4.65 17.08 3.47
CA HIS A 47 4.48 18.49 3.75
C HIS A 47 3.84 18.66 5.14
N ILE A 48 4.50 19.40 6.02
CA ILE A 48 4.02 19.74 7.36
C ILE A 48 4.13 21.25 7.52
N GLY A 49 2.99 21.95 7.40
CA GLY A 49 3.01 23.41 7.30
C GLY A 49 3.85 23.87 6.10
N LEU A 50 4.89 24.67 6.37
CA LEU A 50 5.86 25.13 5.37
C LEU A 50 7.04 24.16 5.18
N GLU A 51 7.26 23.27 6.15
CA GLU A 51 8.33 22.29 6.09
C GLU A 51 7.98 21.17 5.14
N ASN A 52 9.00 20.64 4.48
CA ASN A 52 8.85 19.52 3.57
C ASN A 52 10.12 18.67 3.53
N TYR A 53 9.92 17.37 3.37
CA TYR A 53 11.01 16.40 3.27
C TYR A 53 10.62 15.23 2.37
N THR A 54 11.62 14.52 1.87
CA THR A 54 11.43 13.36 0.99
C THR A 54 10.92 12.17 1.81
N GLY A 55 9.88 11.50 1.34
CA GLY A 55 9.31 10.32 1.99
C GLY A 55 8.09 9.80 1.26
N GLY A 56 7.90 8.48 1.26
CA GLY A 56 6.71 7.85 0.68
C GLY A 56 5.54 7.83 1.66
N ARG A 57 5.84 7.54 2.92
CA ARG A 57 4.96 7.61 4.09
C ARG A 57 5.76 8.14 5.28
N ALA A 58 5.10 8.54 6.36
CA ALA A 58 5.80 8.98 7.56
C ALA A 58 6.72 7.87 8.07
N GLY A 59 8.02 8.14 8.12
CA GLY A 59 9.06 7.18 8.51
C GLY A 59 9.63 6.32 7.37
N ASP A 60 9.00 6.29 6.20
CA ASP A 60 9.45 5.48 5.07
C ASP A 60 10.10 6.33 3.96
N PRO A 61 11.24 5.90 3.38
CA PRO A 61 11.91 6.63 2.31
C PRO A 61 11.06 6.65 1.03
N ALA A 62 11.27 7.66 0.19
CA ALA A 62 10.69 7.71 -1.15
C ALA A 62 11.47 6.84 -2.14
N SER A 63 10.78 6.33 -3.16
CA SER A 63 11.40 5.66 -4.32
C SER A 63 11.81 6.70 -5.37
N THR A 64 12.98 7.29 -5.17
CA THR A 64 13.49 8.37 -6.04
C THR A 64 14.06 7.82 -7.35
N MET A 65 14.91 6.79 -7.28
CA MET A 65 15.59 6.23 -8.46
C MET A 65 14.59 5.69 -9.50
N LEU A 66 13.58 4.94 -9.03
CA LEU A 66 12.55 4.43 -9.92
C LEU A 66 11.73 5.55 -10.56
N ALA A 67 11.46 6.63 -9.83
CA ALA A 67 10.72 7.77 -10.37
C ALA A 67 11.53 8.51 -11.44
N GLU A 68 12.84 8.68 -11.25
CA GLU A 68 13.74 9.22 -12.27
C GLU A 68 13.74 8.34 -13.51
N ARG A 69 13.89 7.02 -13.32
CA ARG A 69 13.88 6.07 -14.43
C ARG A 69 12.60 6.13 -15.26
N LEU A 70 11.45 6.26 -14.61
CA LEU A 70 10.16 6.38 -15.30
C LEU A 70 10.03 7.69 -16.10
N ARG A 71 10.72 8.77 -15.69
CA ARG A 71 10.76 10.03 -16.45
C ARG A 71 11.58 9.89 -17.72
N ASP A 72 12.63 9.07 -17.72
CA ASP A 72 13.42 8.77 -18.93
C ASP A 72 12.59 8.11 -20.04
N LEU A 73 11.48 7.46 -19.67
CA LEU A 73 10.57 6.80 -20.61
C LEU A 73 9.60 7.78 -21.31
N ASN A 74 9.76 9.09 -21.08
CA ASN A 74 8.95 10.15 -21.68
C ASN A 74 7.43 9.95 -21.46
N LEU A 75 7.07 9.40 -20.31
CA LEU A 75 5.68 9.25 -19.87
C LEU A 75 5.14 10.61 -19.42
N ARG A 76 3.82 10.83 -19.55
CA ARG A 76 3.17 11.97 -18.92
C ARG A 76 3.18 11.79 -17.41
N VAL A 77 3.82 12.71 -16.70
CA VAL A 77 3.95 12.67 -15.23
C VAL A 77 3.36 13.94 -14.64
N ASP A 78 2.54 13.77 -13.60
CA ASP A 78 1.99 14.86 -12.80
C ASP A 78 2.11 14.51 -11.30
N ARG A 79 1.91 15.49 -10.41
CA ARG A 79 1.97 15.33 -8.95
C ARG A 79 0.59 15.48 -8.33
N LEU A 80 0.14 14.42 -7.69
CA LEU A 80 -1.02 14.46 -6.78
C LEU A 80 -0.55 14.72 -5.34
N LYS A 81 -1.33 15.49 -4.59
CA LYS A 81 -1.14 15.68 -3.15
C LYS A 81 -2.42 15.28 -2.40
N THR A 82 -2.26 14.46 -1.37
CA THR A 82 -3.31 14.08 -0.45
C THR A 82 -2.88 14.42 0.99
N GLY A 83 -3.85 14.71 1.85
CA GLY A 83 -3.61 14.97 3.27
C GLY A 83 -3.94 13.76 4.13
N THR A 84 -3.39 13.72 5.33
CA THR A 84 -3.85 12.79 6.36
C THR A 84 -3.94 13.52 7.69
N PRO A 85 -5.04 13.40 8.44
CA PRO A 85 -5.16 14.06 9.74
C PRO A 85 -4.10 13.55 10.73
N PRO A 86 -3.79 14.35 11.77
CA PRO A 86 -2.92 13.93 12.86
C PRO A 86 -3.52 12.73 13.61
N ARG A 87 -2.66 11.93 14.23
CA ARG A 87 -3.08 10.83 15.10
C ARG A 87 -3.06 11.38 16.52
N ILE A 88 -4.20 11.31 17.19
CA ILE A 88 -4.41 11.89 18.53
C ILE A 88 -4.49 10.75 19.54
N ASP A 89 -3.92 10.95 20.72
CA ASP A 89 -4.07 10.02 21.84
C ASP A 89 -5.51 10.05 22.35
N ALA A 90 -6.20 8.91 22.33
CA ALA A 90 -7.59 8.81 22.76
C ALA A 90 -7.79 9.25 24.22
N ARG A 91 -6.77 9.13 25.08
CA ARG A 91 -6.84 9.51 26.50
C ARG A 91 -6.95 11.02 26.72
N THR A 92 -6.65 11.83 25.71
CA THR A 92 -6.72 13.29 25.79
C THR A 92 -8.02 13.84 25.17
N ILE A 93 -8.97 12.97 24.82
CA ILE A 93 -10.25 13.34 24.22
C ILE A 93 -11.35 13.14 25.25
N ASP A 94 -12.16 14.17 25.48
CA ASP A 94 -13.43 14.04 26.19
C ASP A 94 -14.48 13.48 25.23
N PHE A 95 -14.86 12.21 25.42
CA PHE A 95 -15.86 11.54 24.58
C PHE A 95 -17.30 11.79 25.05
N ASP A 96 -17.51 12.30 26.27
CA ASP A 96 -18.86 12.48 26.82
C ASP A 96 -19.58 13.66 26.15
N VAL A 97 -18.82 14.62 25.63
CA VAL A 97 -19.34 15.76 24.84
C VAL A 97 -19.56 15.44 23.35
N LEU A 98 -19.18 14.23 22.89
CA LEU A 98 -19.24 13.83 21.48
C LEU A 98 -20.42 12.90 21.22
N THR A 99 -21.01 12.99 20.02
CA THR A 99 -22.04 12.06 19.56
C THR A 99 -21.43 10.73 19.13
N LYS A 100 -21.90 9.61 19.70
CA LYS A 100 -21.48 8.27 19.30
C LYS A 100 -22.13 7.86 17.97
N GLN A 101 -21.34 7.31 17.05
CA GLN A 101 -21.83 6.68 15.82
C GLN A 101 -21.58 5.17 15.90
N HIS A 102 -22.64 4.39 15.99
CA HIS A 102 -22.58 2.93 15.98
C HIS A 102 -22.53 2.39 14.54
N GLY A 103 -21.94 1.21 14.36
CA GLY A 103 -22.10 0.47 13.12
C GLY A 103 -23.52 -0.08 12.96
N ASP A 104 -23.81 -0.66 11.80
CA ASP A 104 -25.13 -1.25 11.53
C ASP A 104 -25.44 -2.42 12.48
N ALA A 105 -26.71 -2.52 12.91
CA ALA A 105 -27.17 -3.60 13.78
C ALA A 105 -27.02 -4.99 13.14
N VAL A 106 -27.16 -5.06 11.82
CA VAL A 106 -26.81 -6.24 11.02
C VAL A 106 -25.50 -5.94 10.34
N LEU A 107 -24.42 -6.59 10.79
CA LEU A 107 -23.09 -6.34 10.26
C LEU A 107 -23.04 -6.66 8.76
N PRO A 108 -22.74 -5.68 7.90
CA PRO A 108 -22.52 -5.95 6.50
C PRO A 108 -21.23 -6.77 6.34
N VAL A 109 -21.25 -7.73 5.43
CA VAL A 109 -20.06 -8.47 5.01
C VAL A 109 -19.53 -7.91 3.72
N PHE A 110 -18.20 -7.84 3.59
CA PHE A 110 -17.57 -7.32 2.39
C PHE A 110 -17.61 -8.33 1.24
N LEU A 111 -17.49 -9.62 1.56
CA LEU A 111 -17.46 -10.71 0.58
C LEU A 111 -18.81 -11.43 0.51
N LEU A 112 -19.28 -11.67 -0.72
CA LEU A 112 -20.51 -12.43 -0.97
C LEU A 112 -20.50 -13.82 -0.30
N TRP A 113 -19.35 -14.50 -0.33
CA TRP A 113 -19.20 -15.85 0.21
C TRP A 113 -19.25 -15.92 1.74
N GLU A 114 -18.93 -14.82 2.44
CA GLU A 114 -19.06 -14.75 3.90
C GLU A 114 -20.54 -14.72 4.32
N ARG A 115 -21.40 -14.12 3.50
CA ARG A 115 -22.86 -14.10 3.71
C ARG A 115 -23.43 -15.52 3.80
N TYR A 116 -22.98 -16.41 2.91
CA TYR A 116 -23.42 -17.82 2.87
C TYR A 116 -22.95 -18.64 4.10
N ARG A 117 -21.76 -18.32 4.66
CA ARG A 117 -21.24 -19.01 5.86
C ARG A 117 -21.98 -18.62 7.12
N ILE A 118 -22.32 -17.33 7.29
CA ILE A 118 -23.06 -16.83 8.45
C ILE A 118 -24.50 -17.39 8.45
N THR A 119 -25.14 -17.54 7.29
CA THR A 119 -26.51 -18.09 7.20
C THR A 119 -26.60 -19.59 7.45
N ARG A 120 -25.52 -20.37 7.23
CA ARG A 120 -25.54 -21.84 7.40
C ARG A 120 -24.98 -22.32 8.74
N ASN A 121 -24.18 -21.52 9.44
CA ASN A 121 -23.59 -21.94 10.71
C ASN A 121 -23.62 -20.77 11.69
N LYS A 122 -24.65 -20.73 12.56
CA LYS A 122 -24.87 -19.66 13.55
C LYS A 122 -23.77 -19.57 14.65
N SER A 123 -22.70 -20.35 14.57
CA SER A 123 -21.72 -20.53 15.65
C SER A 123 -20.26 -20.27 15.26
N LEU A 124 -19.93 -19.89 14.02
CA LEU A 124 -18.55 -19.53 13.67
C LEU A 124 -18.30 -18.02 13.79
N VAL A 125 -17.93 -17.58 15.00
CA VAL A 125 -17.18 -16.35 15.21
C VAL A 125 -15.75 -16.61 14.72
N ILE A 126 -15.37 -16.02 13.60
CA ILE A 126 -14.02 -16.14 13.06
C ILE A 126 -13.12 -15.18 13.83
N SER A 127 -12.30 -15.72 14.74
CA SER A 127 -11.20 -15.01 15.40
C SER A 127 -10.11 -14.64 14.38
N PRO A 128 -9.54 -13.43 14.40
CA PRO A 128 -8.55 -12.97 13.42
C PRO A 128 -7.15 -13.50 13.75
N ILE A 129 -6.98 -14.81 13.77
CA ILE A 129 -5.65 -15.45 13.75
C ILE A 129 -5.73 -16.66 12.83
N LEU A 130 -5.54 -16.44 11.53
CA LEU A 130 -5.28 -17.52 10.59
C LEU A 130 -3.91 -17.32 9.95
N MET A 131 -2.89 -17.81 10.65
CA MET A 131 -1.59 -18.12 10.10
C MET A 131 -1.76 -19.30 9.13
N ILE A 132 -1.77 -19.02 7.82
CA ILE A 132 -1.87 -20.04 6.79
C ILE A 132 -0.56 -20.83 6.77
N LYS A 133 -0.64 -22.07 7.27
CA LYS A 133 0.37 -23.11 7.18
C LYS A 133 0.49 -23.58 5.74
N LEU A 134 1.71 -23.58 5.21
CA LEU A 134 2.12 -24.08 3.91
C LEU A 134 1.51 -25.44 3.57
N MET A 135 1.05 -25.59 2.33
CA MET A 135 1.09 -26.87 1.63
C MET A 135 1.96 -26.73 0.37
N ARG A 136 3.11 -27.42 0.45
CA ARG A 136 4.16 -27.67 -0.54
C ARG A 136 5.01 -26.51 -1.00
#